data_AF-A0A1G1W291-F1
#
_entry.id   AF-A0A1G1W291-F1
#
_cell.length_a   1.000
_cell.length_b   1.000
_cell.length_c   1.000
_cell.angle_alpha   90.00
_cell.angle_beta   90.00
_cell.angle_gamma   90.00
#
_symmetry.space_group_name_H-M   'P 1'
#
loop_
_entity.id
_entity.type
_entity.pdbx_description
1 polymer ?
#
loop_
_entity_poly.entity_id
_entity_poly.type
_entity_poly.pdbx_seq_one_letter_code
_entity_poly.pdbx_strand_id
1 'polypeptide(L)' 'MRTTIPITVKIIYEKEATDAPFVAYSPELDIASAGPTEAAARGNLKEAIDVVLEGAKEDS' A
#
# COMPACT_ATOMS: atom_id res chain seq x y z
N MET A 1 4.41 -18.37 11.79
CA MET A 1 3.23 -17.81 12.49
C MET A 1 2.44 -17.03 11.46
N ARG A 2 1.16 -17.34 11.21
CA ARG A 2 0.33 -16.61 10.23
C ARG A 2 -0.47 -15.56 10.99
N THR A 3 0.04 -14.33 11.02
CA THR A 3 -0.62 -13.22 11.72
C THR A 3 -1.49 -12.46 10.73
N THR A 4 -2.80 -12.49 10.93
CA THR A 4 -3.73 -11.64 10.17
C THR A 4 -3.86 -10.32 10.90
N ILE A 5 -3.18 -9.28 10.41
CA ILE A 5 -3.23 -7.94 10.99
C ILE A 5 -4.21 -7.12 10.17
N PRO A 6 -5.32 -6.63 10.75
CA PRO A 6 -6.14 -5.64 10.08
C PRO A 6 -5.36 -4.33 9.99
N ILE A 7 -5.27 -3.78 8.79
CA ILE A 7 -4.61 -2.48 8.52
C ILE A 7 -5.59 -1.54 7.84
N THR A 8 -5.49 -0.26 8.14
CA THR A 8 -6.30 0.76 7.49
C THR A 8 -5.69 1.10 6.14
N VAL A 9 -6.51 1.13 5.09
CA VAL A 9 -6.08 1.64 3.77
C VAL A 9 -6.95 2.83 3.41
N LYS A 10 -6.33 4.00 3.27
CA LYS A 10 -6.96 5.20 2.73
C LYS A 10 -6.77 5.22 1.22
N ILE A 11 -7.85 5.39 0.48
CA ILE A 11 -7.83 5.62 -0.96
C ILE A 11 -8.06 7.10 -1.21
N ILE A 12 -7.12 7.73 -1.89
CA ILE A 12 -7.19 9.13 -2.31
C ILE A 12 -7.27 9.13 -3.83
N TYR A 13 -8.27 9.82 -4.38
CA TYR A 13 -8.42 9.99 -5.82
C TYR A 13 -7.99 11.39 -6.22
N GLU A 14 -6.89 11.48 -6.97
CA GLU A 14 -6.41 12.73 -7.55
C GLU A 14 -6.74 12.81 -9.03
N LYS A 15 -7.82 13.54 -9.31
CA LYS A 15 -8.36 13.78 -10.65
C LYS A 15 -7.37 14.43 -11.62
N GLU A 16 -6.35 15.12 -11.11
CA GLU A 16 -5.37 15.85 -11.91
C GLU A 16 -4.18 14.98 -12.32
N ALA A 17 -4.02 13.81 -11.72
CA ALA A 17 -2.96 12.87 -12.08
C ALA A 17 -3.39 12.01 -13.28
N THR A 18 -2.66 12.15 -14.39
CA THR A 18 -3.02 11.53 -15.67
C THR A 18 -2.83 10.01 -15.69
N ASP A 19 -1.73 9.53 -15.10
CA ASP A 19 -1.33 8.11 -15.23
C ASP A 19 -1.70 7.25 -14.01
N ALA A 20 -1.73 7.85 -12.82
CA ALA A 20 -1.98 7.14 -11.56
C ALA A 20 -2.82 7.98 -10.58
N PRO A 21 -4.13 8.15 -10.88
CA PRO A 21 -5.00 9.00 -10.07
C PRO A 21 -5.43 8.36 -8.74
N PHE A 22 -5.20 7.07 -8.50
CA PHE A 22 -5.55 6.45 -7.22
C PHE A 22 -4.31 6.24 -6.37
N VAL A 23 -4.32 6.78 -5.16
CA VAL A 23 -3.27 6.58 -4.15
C VAL A 23 -3.84 5.75 -3.01
N ALA A 24 -3.18 4.64 -2.69
CA ALA A 24 -3.48 3.79 -1.55
C ALA A 24 -2.42 4.02 -0.46
N TYR A 25 -2.85 4.37 0.76
CA TYR A 25 -1.97 4.70 1.88
C TYR A 25 -2.33 3.91 3.13
N SER A 26 -1.33 3.33 3.80
CA SER A 26 -1.42 2.67 5.10
C SER A 26 -0.77 3.54 6.18
N PRO A 27 -1.56 4.24 7.03
CA PRO A 27 -1.03 5.06 8.12
C PRO A 27 -0.19 4.30 9.14
N GLU A 28 -0.51 3.03 9.39
CA GLU A 28 0.14 2.19 10.41
C GLU A 28 1.58 1.83 10.04
N LEU A 29 1.88 1.76 8.74
CA LEU A 29 3.21 1.41 8.22
C LEU A 29 3.90 2.60 7.56
N ASP A 30 3.20 3.72 7.40
CA ASP A 30 3.62 4.89 6.63
C ASP A 30 4.06 4.57 5.20
N ILE A 31 3.29 3.70 4.53
CA ILE A 31 3.56 3.26 3.15
C ILE A 31 2.42 3.72 2.24
N ALA A 32 2.78 4.28 1.10
CA ALA A 32 1.86 4.63 0.04
C ALA A 32 2.23 3.96 -1.29
N SER A 33 1.24 3.74 -2.13
CA SER A 33 1.42 3.37 -3.54
C SER A 33 0.37 4.07 -4.40
N ALA A 34 0.57 4.11 -5.70
CA ALA A 34 -0.39 4.68 -6.65
C ALA A 34 -0.68 3.72 -7.80
N GLY A 35 -1.79 3.96 -8.51
CA GLY A 35 -2.17 3.17 -9.68
C GLY A 35 -3.26 3.81 -10.54
N PRO A 36 -3.44 3.30 -11.78
CA PRO A 36 -4.47 3.78 -12.70
C PRO A 36 -5.89 3.45 -12.24
N THR A 37 -6.05 2.47 -11.35
CA THR A 37 -7.32 2.07 -10.74
C THR A 37 -7.16 1.88 -9.24
N GLU A 38 -8.24 1.96 -8.46
CA GLU A 38 -8.23 1.66 -7.03
C GLU A 38 -7.67 0.25 -6.75
N ALA A 39 -8.07 -0.74 -7.55
CA ALA A 39 -7.60 -2.11 -7.40
C ALA A 39 -6.08 -2.22 -7.62
N ALA A 40 -5.54 -1.52 -8.64
CA ALA A 40 -4.11 -1.49 -8.90
C ALA A 40 -3.33 -0.81 -7.76
N ALA A 41 -3.80 0.34 -7.27
CA ALA A 41 -3.18 1.02 -6.12
C ALA A 41 -3.18 0.10 -4.88
N ARG A 42 -4.30 -0.56 -4.58
CA ARG A 42 -4.38 -1.52 -3.45
C ARG A 42 -3.44 -2.71 -3.63
N GLY A 43 -3.33 -3.26 -4.84
CA GLY A 43 -2.40 -4.34 -5.16
C GLY A 43 -0.95 -3.92 -4.93
N ASN A 44 -0.56 -2.77 -5.48
CA ASN A 44 0.77 -2.20 -5.32
C ASN A 44 1.11 -1.91 -3.84
N LEU A 45 0.13 -1.42 -3.07
CA LEU A 45 0.32 -1.17 -1.63
C LEU A 45 0.59 -2.48 -0.88
N LYS A 46 -0.14 -3.54 -1.23
CA LYS A 46 0.05 -4.85 -0.62
C LYS A 46 1.47 -5.39 -0.89
N GLU A 47 1.95 -5.30 -2.13
CA GLU A 47 3.31 -5.73 -2.47
C GLU A 47 4.37 -4.92 -1.72
N ALA A 48 4.18 -3.60 -1.60
CA ALA A 48 5.08 -2.74 -0.83
C ALA A 48 5.11 -3.13 0.66
N ILE A 49 3.96 -3.48 1.25
CA ILE A 49 3.87 -3.96 2.63
C ILE A 49 4.59 -5.31 2.78
N ASP A 50 4.40 -6.24 1.84
CA ASP A 50 5.06 -7.54 1.86
C ASP A 50 6.60 -7.37 1.88
N VAL A 51 7.14 -6.47 1.06
CA VAL A 51 8.59 -6.13 1.05
C VAL A 51 9.05 -5.56 2.39
N VAL A 52 8.30 -4.62 2.98
CA VAL A 52 8.67 -4.02 4.28
C VAL A 52 8.65 -5.06 5.40
N LEU A 53 7.66 -5.95 5.41
CA LEU A 53 7.57 -7.02 6.40
C LEU A 53 8.62 -8.11 6.20
N GLU A 54 9.11 -8.32 4.98
CA GLU A 54 10.25 -9.19 4.72
C GLU A 54 11.55 -8.57 5.25
N GLY A 55 11.85 -7.32 4.91
CA GLY A 55 13.05 -6.64 5.42
C GLY A 55 13.07 -6.55 6.95
N ALA A 56 11.93 -6.28 7.59
CA ALA A 56 11.82 -6.25 9.04
C ALA A 56 12.13 -7.60 9.72
N LYS A 57 11.97 -8.73 9.03
CA LYS A 57 12.36 -10.06 9.54
C LYS A 57 13.85 -10.33 9.41
N GLU A 58 14.48 -9.81 8.36
CA GLU A 58 15.92 -10.00 8.12
C GLU A 58 16.76 -9.19 9.12
N ASP A 59 16.25 -8.05 9.58
CA ASP A 59 16.89 -7.19 10.58
C ASP A 59 16.71 -7.66 12.04
N SER A 60 15.96 -8.75 12.27
CA SER A 60 15.55 -9.24 13.60
C SER A 60 16.26 -10.49 14.10
#